data_AF-F7SBA0-F1
#
_entry.id   AF-F7SBA0-F1
#
_cell.length_a   1.000
_cell.length_b   1.000
_cell.length_c   1.000
_cell.angle_alpha   90.00
_cell.angle_beta   90.00
_cell.angle_gamma   90.00
#
_symmetry.space_group_name_H-M   'P 1'
#
loop_
_entity.id
_entity.type
_entity.pdbx_description
1 polymer ?
#
loop_
_entity_poly.entity_id
_entity_poly.type
_entity_poly.pdbx_seq_one_letter_code
_entity_poly.pdbx_strand_id
1 'polypeptide(L)'
;MVDWLCSQAKQPGQVSVAIETPHGPVVEALLDRGIAVFDINPKQLDRFRDRFSPAGAKDDPRDALVLASSLRTDCHCFQRVEALDPAVVELGEWSRMAEELKGECIGLANRVRQQLWRYYPQVLDLTEDVGTDWALALWALP
;
A
#
# COMPACT_ATOMS: atom_id res chain seq x y z
N MET A 1 6.46 14.51 7.26
CA MET A 1 7.56 13.85 6.52
C MET A 1 7.98 14.66 5.30
N VAL A 2 7.08 14.92 4.35
CA VAL A 2 7.40 15.70 3.13
C VAL A 2 7.92 17.10 3.46
N ASP A 3 7.34 17.79 4.45
CA ASP A 3 7.85 19.11 4.89
C ASP A 3 9.28 19.07 5.43
N TRP A 4 9.62 18.02 6.18
CA TRP A 4 10.99 17.81 6.66
C TRP A 4 11.94 17.63 5.48
N LEU A 5 11.54 16.86 4.46
CA LEU A 5 12.35 16.59 3.28
C LEU A 5 12.54 17.86 2.42
N CYS A 6 11.49 18.68 2.25
CA CYS A 6 11.58 20.00 1.65
C CYS A 6 12.54 20.92 2.43
N SER A 7 12.58 20.84 3.76
CA SER A 7 13.50 21.66 4.56
C SER A 7 14.99 21.29 4.38
N GLN A 8 15.29 20.09 3.87
CA GLN A 8 16.66 19.65 3.60
C GLN A 8 17.24 20.22 2.30
N ALA A 9 16.44 20.86 1.44
CA ALA A 9 16.88 21.41 0.16
C ALA A 9 16.43 22.86 -0.04
N LYS A 10 17.20 23.62 -0.83
CA LYS A 10 16.85 25.01 -1.12
C LYS A 10 15.65 25.12 -2.07
N GLN A 11 15.45 24.11 -2.92
CA GLN A 11 14.30 23.98 -3.82
C GLN A 11 13.85 22.51 -3.89
N PRO A 12 12.54 22.22 -3.98
CA PRO A 12 12.03 20.84 -4.01
C PRO A 12 12.57 19.99 -5.18
N GLY A 13 12.76 20.59 -6.35
CA GLY A 13 13.32 19.90 -7.52
C GLY A 13 14.79 19.51 -7.42
N GLN A 14 15.48 19.87 -6.33
CA GLN A 14 16.85 19.44 -6.04
C GLN A 14 16.90 18.10 -5.30
N VAL A 15 15.76 17.59 -4.84
CA VAL A 15 15.67 16.29 -4.17
C VAL A 15 14.99 15.29 -5.09
N SER A 16 15.65 14.14 -5.25
CA SER A 16 15.06 12.98 -5.91
C SER A 16 14.80 11.91 -4.85
N VAL A 17 13.64 11.25 -4.93
CA VAL A 17 13.22 10.21 -4.00
C VAL A 17 13.07 8.89 -4.75
N ALA A 18 13.70 7.84 -4.24
CA ALA A 18 13.53 6.48 -4.72
C ALA A 18 12.46 5.76 -3.90
N ILE A 19 11.56 5.04 -4.57
CA ILE A 19 10.51 4.22 -3.95
C ILE A 19 10.40 2.86 -4.65
N GLU A 20 10.01 1.83 -3.91
CA GLU A 20 9.74 0.49 -4.46
C GLU A 20 8.29 0.32 -4.93
N THR A 21 7.39 1.14 -4.38
CA THR A 21 5.95 1.07 -4.63
C THR A 21 5.50 2.40 -5.20
N PRO A 22 5.31 2.52 -6.52
CA PRO A 22 5.14 3.80 -7.22
C PRO A 22 3.76 4.46 -7.02
N HIS A 23 3.00 4.06 -6.01
CA HIS A 23 1.64 4.51 -5.78
C HIS A 23 1.32 4.70 -4.29
N GLY A 24 0.34 5.55 -4.01
CA GLY A 24 -0.22 5.78 -2.69
C GLY A 24 0.05 7.19 -2.13
N PRO A 25 -0.51 7.49 -0.95
CA PRO A 25 -0.61 8.87 -0.44
C PRO A 25 0.73 9.59 -0.27
N VAL A 26 1.80 8.84 0.05
CA VAL A 26 3.15 9.39 0.20
C VAL A 26 3.71 9.84 -1.15
N VAL A 27 3.48 9.06 -2.21
CA VAL A 27 3.96 9.36 -3.57
C VAL A 27 3.26 10.59 -4.11
N GLU A 28 1.93 10.64 -3.95
CA GLU A 28 1.10 11.80 -4.31
C GLU A 28 1.58 13.07 -3.60
N ALA A 29 1.76 13.02 -2.27
CA ALA A 29 2.23 14.16 -1.50
C ALA A 29 3.64 14.65 -1.91
N LEU A 30 4.51 13.75 -2.38
CA LEU A 30 5.83 14.12 -2.91
C LEU A 30 5.71 14.80 -4.28
N LEU A 31 4.90 14.24 -5.18
CA LEU A 31 4.66 14.79 -6.51
C LEU A 31 3.99 16.17 -6.44
N ASP A 32 3.01 16.36 -5.55
CA ASP A 32 2.34 17.65 -5.31
C ASP A 32 3.30 18.76 -4.87
N ARG A 33 4.41 18.40 -4.21
CA ARG A 33 5.47 19.34 -3.81
C ARG A 33 6.53 19.54 -4.88
N GLY A 34 6.37 18.95 -6.07
CA GLY A 34 7.31 19.05 -7.18
C GLY A 34 8.60 18.26 -6.97
N ILE A 35 8.61 17.28 -6.07
CA ILE A 35 9.76 16.40 -5.82
C ILE A 35 9.83 15.35 -6.93
N ALA A 36 11.03 15.08 -7.44
CA ALA A 36 11.22 14.06 -8.46
C ALA A 36 11.20 12.66 -7.80
N VAL A 37 10.19 11.86 -8.10
CA VAL A 37 10.05 10.51 -7.56
C VAL A 37 10.41 9.48 -8.63
N PHE A 38 11.14 8.43 -8.25
CA PHE A 38 11.62 7.38 -9.14
C PHE A 38 11.23 6.00 -8.61
N ASP A 39 10.66 5.20 -9.50
CA ASP A 39 10.32 3.80 -9.21
C ASP A 39 11.57 2.92 -9.37
N ILE A 40 11.88 2.14 -8.34
CA ILE A 40 12.96 1.17 -8.33
C ILE A 40 12.38 -0.21 -8.05
N ASN A 41 12.47 -1.09 -9.04
CA ASN A 41 11.96 -2.45 -8.91
C ASN A 41 12.67 -3.18 -7.75
N PRO A 42 11.96 -3.85 -6.83
CA PRO A 42 12.56 -4.59 -5.73
C PRO A 42 13.61 -5.62 -6.16
N LYS A 43 13.45 -6.24 -7.33
CA LYS A 43 14.44 -7.17 -7.90
C LYS A 43 15.71 -6.46 -8.34
N GLN A 44 15.63 -5.24 -8.86
CA GLN A 44 16.81 -4.44 -9.18
C GLN A 44 17.51 -4.02 -7.88
N LEU A 45 16.75 -3.58 -6.88
CA LEU A 45 17.30 -3.19 -5.59
C LEU A 45 18.06 -4.34 -4.92
N ASP A 46 17.52 -5.56 -5.00
CA ASP A 46 18.20 -6.77 -4.51
C ASP A 46 19.60 -6.94 -5.13
N ARG A 47 19.74 -6.71 -6.45
CA ARG A 47 21.06 -6.72 -7.12
C ARG A 47 21.97 -5.58 -6.69
N PHE A 48 21.40 -4.43 -6.34
CA PHE A 48 22.19 -3.34 -5.79
C PHE A 48 22.63 -3.60 -4.35
N ARG A 49 21.86 -4.35 -3.55
CA ARG A 49 22.26 -4.73 -2.17
C ARG A 49 23.56 -5.53 -2.17
N ASP A 50 23.74 -6.43 -3.15
CA ASP A 50 24.97 -7.23 -3.32
C ASP A 50 26.25 -6.36 -3.37
N ARG A 51 26.15 -5.10 -3.81
CA ARG A 51 27.27 -4.14 -3.86
C ARG A 51 27.69 -3.62 -2.48
N PHE A 52 26.75 -3.56 -1.53
CA PHE A 52 26.97 -2.95 -0.21
C PHE A 52 27.21 -3.99 0.89
N SER A 53 26.65 -5.19 0.75
CA SER A 53 26.93 -6.27 1.69
C SER A 53 26.74 -7.64 1.06
N PRO A 54 27.69 -8.56 1.24
CA PRO A 54 27.53 -9.96 0.82
C PRO A 54 26.61 -10.76 1.76
N ALA A 55 26.25 -10.22 2.93
CA ALA A 55 25.36 -10.88 3.88
C ALA A 55 23.92 -10.35 3.70
N GLY A 56 22.97 -11.24 3.44
CA GLY A 56 21.55 -10.94 3.20
C GLY A 56 20.75 -10.50 4.45
N ALA A 57 21.41 -9.94 5.47
CA ALA A 57 20.73 -9.40 6.63
C ALA A 57 19.99 -8.12 6.23
N LYS A 58 18.67 -8.10 6.45
CA LYS A 58 17.82 -6.94 6.22
C LYS A 58 18.13 -5.85 7.25
N ASP A 59 18.31 -4.62 6.76
CA ASP A 59 18.74 -3.47 7.54
C ASP A 59 18.12 -2.21 6.88
N ASP A 60 17.06 -1.64 7.48
CA ASP A 60 16.29 -0.56 6.84
C ASP A 60 17.12 0.70 6.53
N PRO A 61 18.02 1.18 7.43
CA PRO A 61 19.00 2.22 7.10
C PRO A 61 19.87 1.90 5.87
N ARG A 62 20.27 0.64 5.74
CA ARG A 62 21.07 0.19 4.59
C ARG A 62 20.23 0.17 3.32
N ASP A 63 19.00 -0.32 3.38
CA ASP A 63 18.09 -0.32 2.24
C ASP A 63 17.84 1.11 1.72
N ALA A 64 17.67 2.08 2.63
CA ALA A 64 17.58 3.49 2.28
C ALA A 64 18.87 4.02 1.61
N LEU A 65 20.04 3.63 2.12
CA LEU A 65 21.33 3.99 1.51
C LEU A 65 21.51 3.38 0.11
N VAL A 66 21.12 2.12 -0.07
CA VAL A 66 21.20 1.43 -1.37
C VAL A 66 20.30 2.15 -2.37
N LEU A 67 19.03 2.39 -2.03
CA LEU A 67 18.08 3.14 -2.86
C LEU A 67 18.62 4.52 -3.26
N ALA A 68 19.08 5.31 -2.28
CA ALA A 68 19.61 6.65 -2.51
C ALA A 68 20.89 6.63 -3.37
N SER A 69 21.79 5.68 -3.13
CA SER A 69 23.03 5.57 -3.89
C SER A 69 22.75 5.13 -5.32
N SER A 70 21.88 4.15 -5.54
CA SER A 70 21.50 3.67 -6.87
C SER A 70 20.85 4.80 -7.66
N LEU A 71 19.87 5.50 -7.08
CA LEU A 71 19.23 6.64 -7.75
C LEU A 71 20.24 7.73 -8.13
N ARG A 72 21.21 8.02 -7.26
CA ARG A 72 22.25 9.01 -7.53
C ARG A 72 23.18 8.62 -8.69
N THR A 73 23.56 7.35 -8.81
CA THR A 73 24.51 6.90 -9.84
C THR A 73 23.83 6.54 -11.16
N ASP A 74 22.64 5.96 -11.09
CA ASP A 74 21.97 5.31 -12.22
C ASP A 74 20.59 5.91 -12.47
N CYS A 75 20.38 7.19 -12.14
CA CYS A 75 19.11 7.92 -12.32
C CYS A 75 18.47 7.70 -13.70
N HIS A 76 19.30 7.68 -14.75
CA HIS A 76 18.89 7.47 -16.15
C HIS A 76 18.32 6.06 -16.44
N CYS A 77 18.55 5.09 -15.55
CA CYS A 77 18.04 3.73 -15.64
C CYS A 77 16.68 3.56 -14.94
N PHE A 78 16.20 4.57 -14.19
CA PHE A 78 14.96 4.50 -13.44
C PHE A 78 13.86 5.34 -14.08
N GLN A 79 12.63 4.87 -13.95
CA GLN A 79 11.47 5.61 -14.44
C GLN A 79 11.08 6.67 -13.43
N ARG A 80 10.95 7.92 -13.89
CA ARG A 80 10.37 9.00 -13.10
C ARG A 80 8.87 8.78 -13.00
N VAL A 81 8.34 8.69 -11.78
CA VAL A 81 6.91 8.59 -11.53
C VAL A 81 6.26 9.91 -11.93
N GLU A 82 5.22 9.80 -12.75
CA GLU A 82 4.38 10.93 -13.15
C GLU A 82 3.15 11.00 -12.27
N ALA A 83 2.63 12.21 -12.07
CA ALA A 83 1.35 12.38 -11.40
C ALA A 83 0.28 11.63 -12.20
N LEU A 84 -0.42 10.72 -11.53
CA LEU A 84 -1.57 10.04 -12.11
C LEU A 84 -2.67 11.05 -12.41
N ASP A 85 -3.48 10.77 -13.43
CA ASP A 85 -4.69 11.55 -13.70
C ASP A 85 -5.55 11.58 -12.43
N PRO A 86 -6.08 12.75 -12.01
CA PRO A 86 -6.94 12.86 -10.83
C PRO A 86 -8.08 11.84 -10.80
N ALA A 87 -8.64 11.47 -11.96
CA ALA A 87 -9.68 10.45 -12.05
C ALA A 87 -9.18 9.04 -11.66
N VAL A 88 -7.92 8.73 -11.94
CA VAL A 88 -7.29 7.45 -11.57
C VAL A 88 -6.98 7.43 -10.07
N VAL A 89 -6.55 8.56 -9.50
CA VAL A 89 -6.34 8.70 -8.05
C VAL A 89 -7.65 8.46 -7.31
N GLU A 90 -8.72 9.17 -7.71
CA GLU A 90 -10.05 9.03 -7.13
C GLU A 90 -10.55 7.57 -7.22
N LEU A 91 -10.41 6.93 -8.38
CA LEU A 91 -10.77 5.51 -8.55
C LEU A 91 -10.00 4.60 -7.58
N GLY A 92 -8.72 4.89 -7.35
CA GLY A 92 -7.87 4.16 -6.40
C GLY A 92 -8.33 4.32 -4.95
N GLU A 93 -8.80 5.51 -4.57
CA GLU A 93 -9.40 5.75 -3.25
C GLU A 93 -10.68 4.92 -3.06
N TRP A 94 -11.60 4.96 -4.02
CA TRP A 94 -12.81 4.14 -4.01
C TRP A 94 -12.50 2.65 -3.91
N SER A 95 -11.52 2.17 -4.68
CA SER A 95 -11.10 0.77 -4.64
C SER A 95 -10.55 0.37 -3.26
N ARG A 96 -9.81 1.27 -2.59
CA ARG A 96 -9.26 1.02 -1.25
C ARG A 96 -10.36 0.97 -0.20
N MET A 97 -11.29 1.91 -0.24
CA MET A 97 -12.46 1.94 0.64
C MET A 97 -13.31 0.68 0.46
N ALA A 98 -13.50 0.22 -0.78
CA ALA A 98 -14.24 -1.00 -1.07
C ALA A 98 -13.58 -2.26 -0.49
N GLU A 99 -12.25 -2.38 -0.60
CA GLU A 99 -11.52 -3.53 -0.04
C GLU A 99 -11.49 -3.50 1.50
N GLU A 100 -11.35 -2.31 2.11
CA GLU A 100 -11.46 -2.14 3.56
C GLU A 100 -12.85 -2.56 4.06
N LEU A 101 -13.92 -2.05 3.45
CA LEU A 101 -15.29 -2.41 3.79
C LEU A 101 -15.55 -3.91 3.61
N LYS A 102 -15.03 -4.51 2.54
CA LYS A 102 -15.12 -5.96 2.33
C LYS A 102 -14.43 -6.74 3.45
N GLY A 103 -13.26 -6.29 3.89
CA GLY A 103 -12.55 -6.85 5.04
C GLY A 103 -13.38 -6.77 6.32
N GLU A 104 -14.02 -5.63 6.58
CA GLU A 104 -14.93 -5.44 7.71
C GLU A 104 -16.14 -6.38 7.64
N CYS A 105 -16.79 -6.49 6.47
CA CYS A 105 -17.92 -7.39 6.25
C CYS A 105 -17.54 -8.85 6.53
N ILE A 106 -16.40 -9.31 6.01
CA ILE A 106 -15.88 -10.67 6.28
C ILE A 106 -15.62 -10.86 7.78
N GLY A 107 -15.00 -9.87 8.44
CA GLY A 107 -14.75 -9.91 9.88
C GLY A 107 -16.03 -9.98 10.71
N LEU A 108 -17.07 -9.22 10.33
CA LEU A 108 -18.38 -9.25 10.96
C LEU A 108 -19.10 -10.59 10.74
N ALA A 109 -19.12 -11.11 9.51
CA ALA A 109 -19.73 -12.40 9.18
C ALA A 109 -19.08 -13.53 10.00
N ASN A 110 -17.75 -13.54 10.09
CA ASN A 110 -17.03 -14.51 10.91
C ASN A 110 -17.39 -14.43 12.41
N ARG A 111 -17.54 -13.22 12.96
CA ARG A 111 -17.99 -13.03 14.34
C ARG A 111 -19.40 -13.57 14.56
N VAL A 112 -20.33 -13.27 13.66
CA VAL A 112 -21.71 -13.79 13.71
C VAL A 112 -21.71 -15.33 13.64
N ARG A 113 -20.98 -15.90 12.68
CA ARG A 113 -20.81 -17.35 12.54
C ARG A 113 -20.30 -17.99 13.83
N GLN A 114 -19.32 -17.37 14.50
CA GLN A 114 -18.80 -17.85 15.77
C GLN A 114 -19.85 -17.84 16.89
N GLN A 115 -20.69 -16.80 16.96
CA GLN A 115 -21.77 -16.75 17.96
C GLN A 115 -22.82 -17.82 17.68
N LEU A 116 -23.21 -18.00 16.43
CA LEU A 116 -24.14 -19.04 16.02
C LEU A 116 -23.65 -20.44 16.35
N TRP A 117 -22.38 -20.71 16.07
CA TRP A 117 -21.79 -21.99 16.42
C TRP A 117 -21.92 -22.33 17.92
N ARG A 118 -21.90 -21.32 18.80
CA ARG A 118 -22.02 -21.50 20.25
C ARG A 118 -23.47 -21.71 20.72
N TYR A 119 -24.42 -20.99 20.14
CA TYR A 119 -25.79 -20.91 20.67
C TYR A 119 -26.86 -21.56 19.80
N TYR A 120 -26.65 -21.62 18.48
CA TYR A 120 -27.62 -22.17 17.53
C TYR A 120 -26.94 -22.68 16.24
N PRO A 121 -26.17 -23.79 16.32
CA PRO A 121 -25.33 -24.25 15.21
C PRO A 121 -26.13 -24.75 13.99
N GLN A 122 -27.41 -25.10 14.14
CA GLN A 122 -28.25 -25.62 13.05
C GLN A 122 -28.40 -24.63 11.90
N VAL A 123 -28.29 -23.32 12.15
CA VAL A 123 -28.35 -22.30 11.10
C VAL A 123 -27.12 -22.36 10.19
N LEU A 124 -25.99 -22.87 10.68
CA LEU A 124 -24.78 -23.01 9.88
C LEU A 124 -24.90 -24.12 8.82
N ASP A 125 -25.91 -24.99 8.91
CA ASP A 125 -26.21 -25.98 7.88
C ASP A 125 -27.01 -25.35 6.70
N LEU A 126 -27.58 -24.17 6.90
CA LEU A 126 -28.41 -23.47 5.90
C LEU A 126 -27.59 -22.58 4.97
N THR A 127 -26.40 -22.13 5.42
CA THR A 127 -25.53 -21.25 4.62
C THR A 127 -24.07 -21.37 5.00
N GLU A 128 -23.20 -21.32 3.99
CA GLU A 128 -21.75 -21.18 4.19
C GLU A 128 -21.38 -19.76 4.61
N ASP A 129 -22.14 -18.76 4.12
CA ASP A 129 -21.94 -17.33 4.38
C ASP A 129 -23.18 -16.70 5.03
N VAL A 130 -23.00 -16.32 6.31
CA VAL A 130 -24.03 -15.65 7.12
C VAL A 130 -24.19 -14.17 6.77
N GLY A 131 -23.30 -13.61 5.94
CA GLY A 131 -23.37 -12.24 5.43
C GLY A 131 -24.18 -12.08 4.15
N THR A 132 -24.74 -13.16 3.60
CA THR A 132 -25.60 -13.09 2.41
C THR A 132 -26.89 -12.34 2.68
N ASP A 133 -27.39 -11.60 1.68
CA ASP A 133 -28.58 -10.74 1.82
C ASP A 133 -29.80 -11.49 2.38
N TRP A 134 -30.04 -12.72 1.95
CA TRP A 134 -31.18 -13.51 2.42
C TRP A 134 -31.00 -14.01 3.86
N ALA A 135 -29.76 -14.35 4.27
CA ALA A 135 -29.48 -14.78 5.63
C ALA A 135 -29.65 -13.60 6.60
N LEU A 136 -29.17 -12.41 6.23
CA LEU A 136 -29.40 -11.18 6.98
C LEU A 136 -30.88 -10.79 7.03
N ALA A 137 -31.61 -10.96 5.91
CA ALA A 137 -33.05 -10.71 5.88
C ALA A 137 -33.83 -11.63 6.82
N LEU A 138 -33.46 -12.91 6.93
CA LEU A 138 -34.04 -13.85 7.88
C LEU A 138 -33.83 -13.39 9.34
N TRP A 139 -32.65 -12.81 9.64
CA TRP A 139 -32.33 -12.24 10.96
C TRP A 139 -33.12 -10.99 11.32
N ALA A 140 -33.53 -10.22 10.31
CA ALA A 140 -34.28 -8.98 10.48
C ALA A 140 -35.80 -9.22 10.65
N LEU A 141 -36.26 -10.47 10.55
CA LEU A 141 -37.65 -10.81 10.80
C LEU A 141 -37.97 -10.69 12.31
N PRO A 142 -39.15 -10.13 12.67
CA PRO A 142 -39.55 -9.91 14.06
C PRO A 142 -39.90 -11.19 14.82
#